data_AF-A0A1I3KJP6-F1
#
_entry.id   AF-A0A1I3KJP6-F1
#
_cell.length_a   1.000
_cell.length_b   1.000
_cell.length_c   1.000
_cell.angle_alpha   90.00
_cell.angle_beta   90.00
_cell.angle_gamma   90.00
#
_symmetry.space_group_name_H-M   'P 1'
#
loop_
_entity.id
_entity.type
_entity.pdbx_description
1 polymer ?
#
loop_
_entity_poly.entity_id
_entity_poly.type
_entity_poly.pdbx_seq_one_letter_code
_entity_poly.pdbx_strand_id
1 'polypeptide(L)'
;MSALKLPRAIRLDPSDSFVFRRAAEPGEWLVTGSFLFDPAGIAALDAKGRTAFRSGFLGIASFGWSTLAVVSEATEEERETAIAQLAGHLVAKLGAPDLATARAAAAEEIAFAASLCDHPAQTLIALHRTLEDGEIRERFRTLTPRGGQDGTGLRAFEFRAFEFIEVEGEDGPQDEVDLLALGKQPVSGKKPASGKKTDAS
;
A
#
# COMPACT_ATOMS: atom_id res chain seq x y z
N MET A 1 -5.52 19.13 23.92
CA MET A 1 -6.37 18.51 22.89
C MET A 1 -5.44 17.96 21.83
N SER A 2 -5.47 16.67 21.53
CA SER A 2 -4.72 16.17 20.37
C SER A 2 -5.34 16.75 19.11
N ALA A 3 -4.50 17.29 18.22
CA ALA A 3 -4.94 17.74 16.90
C ALA A 3 -5.42 16.54 16.07
N LEU A 4 -6.47 16.76 15.26
CA LEU A 4 -6.94 15.79 14.29
C LEU A 4 -5.81 15.49 13.28
N LYS A 5 -5.63 14.21 12.94
CA LYS A 5 -4.64 13.76 11.97
C LYS A 5 -5.26 12.83 10.97
N LEU A 6 -4.80 12.93 9.73
CA LEU A 6 -5.21 12.09 8.62
C LEU A 6 -3.99 11.60 7.83
N PRO A 7 -4.08 10.43 7.18
CA PRO A 7 -3.03 9.94 6.34
C PRO A 7 -3.03 10.73 5.03
N ARG A 8 -1.85 11.18 4.62
CA ARG A 8 -1.65 11.97 3.41
C ARG A 8 -0.67 11.28 2.48
N ALA A 9 -0.92 11.35 1.18
CA ALA A 9 -0.06 10.76 0.17
C ALA A 9 1.34 11.38 0.21
N ILE A 10 2.35 10.53 0.17
CA ILE A 10 3.75 10.93 0.04
C ILE A 10 4.44 10.02 -0.98
N ARG A 11 5.22 10.62 -1.87
CA ARG A 11 6.09 9.90 -2.79
C ARG A 11 7.53 10.16 -2.39
N LEU A 12 8.21 9.15 -1.84
CA LEU A 12 9.64 9.23 -1.52
C LEU A 12 10.51 9.17 -2.79
N ASP A 13 9.98 8.52 -3.81
CA ASP A 13 10.57 8.34 -5.12
C ASP A 13 9.44 8.15 -6.17
N PRO A 14 9.74 8.12 -7.49
CA PRO A 14 8.69 8.05 -8.51
C PRO A 14 8.05 6.66 -8.70
N SER A 15 8.43 5.64 -7.90
CA SER A 15 7.99 4.23 -8.01
C SER A 15 6.49 4.04 -8.13
N ASP A 16 5.69 4.79 -7.37
CA ASP A 16 4.22 4.73 -7.41
C ASP A 16 3.66 4.88 -8.83
N SER A 17 4.27 5.75 -9.66
CA SER A 17 3.85 5.97 -11.05
C SER A 17 4.12 4.78 -11.97
N PHE A 18 5.08 3.92 -11.61
CA PHE A 18 5.43 2.73 -12.38
C PHE A 18 4.61 1.52 -11.96
N VAL A 19 4.36 1.36 -10.65
CA VAL A 19 3.71 0.17 -10.10
C VAL A 19 2.18 0.24 -10.11
N PHE A 20 1.59 1.43 -9.99
CA PHE A 20 0.14 1.61 -10.09
C PHE A 20 -0.30 1.99 -11.50
N ARG A 21 -1.58 1.76 -11.80
CA ARG A 21 -2.19 2.30 -13.05
C ARG A 21 -2.39 3.80 -12.95
N ARG A 22 -2.76 4.25 -11.75
CA ARG A 22 -2.91 5.65 -11.38
C ARG A 22 -2.31 5.82 -10.00
N ALA A 23 -1.27 6.63 -9.90
CA ALA A 23 -0.68 7.01 -8.63
C ALA A 23 -1.51 8.13 -7.99
N ALA A 24 -1.61 8.13 -6.67
CA ALA A 24 -2.15 9.23 -5.88
C ALA A 24 -1.18 10.41 -5.92
N GLU A 25 -1.67 11.63 -6.09
CA GLU A 25 -0.85 12.85 -6.09
C GLU A 25 -0.31 13.15 -4.68
N PRO A 26 0.97 13.53 -4.54
CA PRO A 26 1.52 13.87 -3.23
C PRO A 26 0.69 14.97 -2.55
N GLY A 27 0.43 14.80 -1.27
CA GLY A 27 -0.34 15.77 -0.47
C GLY A 27 -1.86 15.56 -0.47
N GLU A 28 -2.41 14.64 -1.25
CA GLU A 28 -3.85 14.34 -1.15
C GLU A 28 -4.15 13.43 0.06
N TRP A 29 -5.36 13.56 0.61
CA TRP A 29 -5.83 12.72 1.72
C TRP A 29 -6.05 11.28 1.26
N LEU A 30 -5.75 10.33 2.15
CA LEU A 30 -5.83 8.90 1.88
C LEU A 30 -6.91 8.23 2.74
N VAL A 31 -7.45 7.13 2.22
CA VAL A 31 -8.10 6.06 2.98
C VAL A 31 -7.43 4.73 2.64
N THR A 32 -7.77 3.65 3.34
CA THR A 32 -7.20 2.34 2.96
C THR A 32 -7.68 1.94 1.57
N GLY A 33 -8.98 2.09 1.28
CA GLY A 33 -9.55 1.74 -0.02
C GLY A 33 -9.89 0.26 -0.18
N SER A 34 -9.98 -0.49 0.93
CA SER A 34 -10.31 -1.92 0.91
C SER A 34 -11.66 -2.24 0.27
N PHE A 35 -12.62 -1.33 0.41
CA PHE A 35 -13.94 -1.43 -0.22
C PHE A 35 -13.91 -1.53 -1.76
N LEU A 36 -12.77 -1.27 -2.41
CA LEU A 36 -12.60 -1.45 -3.86
C LEU A 36 -12.25 -2.88 -4.28
N PHE A 37 -12.01 -3.78 -3.34
CA PHE A 37 -11.62 -5.16 -3.63
C PHE A 37 -12.72 -6.13 -3.20
N ASP A 38 -13.29 -6.84 -4.19
CA ASP A 38 -14.13 -8.02 -3.93
C ASP A 38 -13.22 -9.22 -3.64
N PRO A 39 -13.33 -9.87 -2.46
CA PRO A 39 -12.54 -11.05 -2.12
C PRO A 39 -12.54 -12.14 -3.20
N ALA A 40 -13.69 -12.38 -3.85
CA ALA A 40 -13.81 -13.39 -4.89
C ALA A 40 -13.05 -13.01 -6.19
N GLY A 41 -12.83 -11.72 -6.42
CA GLY A 41 -12.18 -11.18 -7.62
C GLY A 41 -10.66 -11.04 -7.49
N ILE A 42 -10.08 -11.13 -6.29
CA ILE A 42 -8.65 -10.85 -6.05
C ILE A 42 -7.74 -11.77 -6.89
N ALA A 43 -8.09 -13.05 -7.02
CA ALA A 43 -7.29 -14.02 -7.79
C ALA A 43 -7.18 -13.66 -9.28
N ALA A 44 -8.15 -12.93 -9.82
CA ALA A 44 -8.19 -12.51 -11.22
C ALA A 44 -7.52 -11.15 -11.48
N LEU A 45 -7.03 -10.46 -10.45
CA LEU A 45 -6.33 -9.18 -10.61
C LEU A 45 -5.05 -9.35 -11.44
N ASP A 46 -4.82 -8.42 -12.36
CA ASP A 46 -3.55 -8.32 -13.07
C ASP A 46 -2.41 -7.85 -12.14
N ALA A 47 -1.19 -7.76 -12.66
CA ALA A 47 -0.02 -7.39 -11.86
C ALA A 47 -0.21 -6.06 -11.10
N LYS A 48 -0.69 -5.00 -11.77
CA LYS A 48 -0.89 -3.69 -11.14
C LYS A 48 -2.05 -3.67 -10.16
N GLY A 49 -3.13 -4.41 -10.44
CA GLY A 49 -4.25 -4.60 -9.53
C GLY A 49 -3.82 -5.33 -8.26
N ARG A 50 -2.99 -6.37 -8.38
CA ARG A 50 -2.42 -7.08 -7.23
C ARG A 50 -1.50 -6.20 -6.39
N THR A 51 -0.71 -5.32 -7.01
CA THR A 51 0.09 -4.32 -6.28
C THR A 51 -0.80 -3.36 -5.50
N ALA A 52 -1.85 -2.81 -6.14
CA ALA A 52 -2.81 -1.92 -5.48
C ALA A 52 -3.51 -2.61 -4.29
N PHE A 53 -3.96 -3.84 -4.48
CA PHE A 53 -4.52 -4.66 -3.41
C PHE A 53 -3.53 -4.80 -2.25
N ARG A 54 -2.35 -5.34 -2.55
CA ARG A 54 -1.37 -5.73 -1.54
C ARG A 54 -0.84 -4.56 -0.71
N SER A 55 -0.66 -3.38 -1.30
CA SER A 55 0.06 -2.29 -0.61
C SER A 55 -0.37 -0.87 -0.98
N GLY A 56 -1.57 -0.69 -1.53
CA GLY A 56 -2.07 0.62 -1.93
C GLY A 56 -3.02 1.23 -0.89
N PHE A 57 -2.70 2.46 -0.45
CA PHE A 57 -3.70 3.39 0.07
C PHE A 57 -4.38 4.13 -1.08
N LEU A 58 -5.67 4.42 -0.95
CA LEU A 58 -6.45 5.13 -1.96
C LEU A 58 -6.44 6.64 -1.71
N GLY A 59 -5.96 7.41 -2.68
CA GLY A 59 -6.05 8.87 -2.70
C GLY A 59 -7.46 9.34 -3.04
N ILE A 60 -8.01 10.21 -2.21
CA ILE A 60 -9.41 10.62 -2.31
C ILE A 60 -9.67 11.47 -3.54
N ALA A 61 -8.84 12.48 -3.81
CA ALA A 61 -9.09 13.44 -4.89
C ALA A 61 -8.83 12.83 -6.28
N SER A 62 -7.78 12.01 -6.38
CA SER A 62 -7.38 11.39 -7.64
C SER A 62 -8.05 10.04 -7.87
N PHE A 63 -8.49 9.35 -6.82
CA PHE A 63 -8.85 7.93 -6.87
C PHE A 63 -7.70 7.04 -7.39
N GLY A 64 -6.45 7.46 -7.10
CA GLY A 64 -5.21 6.76 -7.39
C GLY A 64 -4.64 6.07 -6.15
N TRP A 65 -3.52 5.38 -6.31
CA TRP A 65 -2.90 4.60 -5.24
C TRP A 65 -1.57 5.19 -4.76
N SER A 66 -1.34 5.15 -3.45
CA SER A 66 -0.07 5.51 -2.79
C SER A 66 0.49 4.29 -2.08
N THR A 67 1.80 4.02 -2.19
CA THR A 67 2.42 2.92 -1.42
C THR A 67 2.55 3.26 0.07
N LEU A 68 2.73 4.54 0.38
CA LEU A 68 2.94 5.05 1.73
C LEU A 68 1.97 6.18 2.03
N ALA A 69 1.63 6.30 3.30
CA ALA A 69 0.98 7.47 3.87
C ALA A 69 1.93 8.16 4.84
N VAL A 70 1.77 9.48 5.02
CA VAL A 70 2.39 10.23 6.10
C VAL A 70 1.32 10.81 7.01
N VAL A 71 1.49 10.62 8.32
CA VAL A 71 0.63 11.21 9.34
C VAL A 71 0.75 12.73 9.28
N SER A 72 -0.35 13.40 8.94
CA SER A 72 -0.40 14.85 8.80
C SER A 72 -1.52 15.43 9.65
N GLU A 73 -1.30 16.59 10.25
CA GLU A 73 -2.37 17.34 10.91
C GLU A 73 -3.43 17.75 9.89
N ALA A 74 -4.68 17.73 10.31
CA ALA A 74 -5.82 18.12 9.51
C ALA A 74 -6.76 18.98 10.35
N THR A 75 -7.43 19.91 9.68
CA THR A 75 -8.55 20.68 10.22
C THR A 75 -9.86 19.89 10.08
N GLU A 76 -10.86 20.31 10.85
CA GLU A 76 -12.21 19.77 10.74
C GLU A 76 -12.79 19.97 9.33
N GLU A 77 -12.54 21.16 8.75
CA GLU A 77 -12.98 21.55 7.42
C GLU A 77 -12.32 20.70 6.32
N GLU A 78 -11.04 20.37 6.46
CA GLU A 78 -10.34 19.45 5.55
C GLU A 78 -10.92 18.04 5.63
N ARG A 79 -11.26 17.55 6.84
CA ARG A 79 -11.91 16.25 7.00
C ARG A 79 -13.29 16.22 6.35
N GLU A 80 -14.13 17.22 6.60
CA GLU A 80 -15.46 17.29 6.01
C GLU A 80 -15.41 17.40 4.47
N THR A 81 -14.39 18.09 3.95
CA THR A 81 -14.11 18.16 2.51
C THR A 81 -13.72 16.80 1.96
N ALA A 82 -12.83 16.06 2.64
CA ALA A 82 -12.42 14.72 2.24
C ALA A 82 -13.60 13.74 2.24
N ILE A 83 -14.46 13.78 3.26
CA ILE A 83 -15.70 13.00 3.34
C ILE A 83 -16.62 13.31 2.14
N ALA A 84 -16.83 14.60 1.84
CA ALA A 84 -17.68 15.01 0.73
C ALA A 84 -17.14 14.53 -0.63
N GLN A 85 -15.83 14.63 -0.85
CA GLN A 85 -15.18 14.17 -2.08
C GLN A 85 -15.28 12.65 -2.24
N LEU A 86 -14.96 11.90 -1.17
CA LEU A 86 -15.05 10.44 -1.20
C LEU A 86 -16.49 9.98 -1.45
N ALA A 87 -17.48 10.57 -0.77
CA ALA A 87 -18.89 10.29 -1.00
C ALA A 87 -19.30 10.50 -2.46
N GLY A 88 -18.83 11.60 -3.08
CA GLY A 88 -19.05 11.86 -4.50
C GLY A 88 -18.48 10.74 -5.40
N HIS A 89 -17.30 10.21 -5.06
CA HIS A 89 -16.73 9.07 -5.77
C HIS A 89 -17.49 7.77 -5.55
N LEU A 90 -17.99 7.49 -4.34
CA LEU A 90 -18.79 6.30 -4.06
C LEU A 90 -20.06 6.28 -4.90
N VAL A 91 -20.75 7.43 -5.04
CA VAL A 91 -21.90 7.55 -5.94
C VAL A 91 -21.47 7.38 -7.40
N ALA A 92 -20.51 8.19 -7.86
CA ALA A 92 -20.18 8.29 -9.29
C ALA A 92 -19.48 7.05 -9.86
N LYS A 93 -18.73 6.30 -9.03
CA LYS A 93 -17.89 5.18 -9.49
C LYS A 93 -18.38 3.83 -8.99
N LEU A 94 -18.98 3.76 -7.80
CA LEU A 94 -19.39 2.50 -7.16
C LEU A 94 -20.91 2.34 -7.09
N GLY A 95 -21.68 3.34 -7.53
CA GLY A 95 -23.13 3.24 -7.64
C GLY A 95 -23.85 3.26 -6.29
N ALA A 96 -23.30 3.95 -5.28
CA ALA A 96 -24.02 4.18 -4.04
C ALA A 96 -25.40 4.81 -4.32
N PRO A 97 -26.48 4.37 -3.64
CA PRO A 97 -27.86 4.67 -4.03
C PRO A 97 -28.21 6.16 -3.91
N ASP A 98 -27.64 6.84 -2.93
CA ASP A 98 -27.84 8.25 -2.68
C ASP A 98 -26.62 8.86 -1.95
N LEU A 99 -26.55 10.19 -1.94
CA LEU A 99 -25.44 10.92 -1.35
C LEU A 99 -25.37 10.79 0.18
N ALA A 100 -26.51 10.62 0.87
CA ALA A 100 -26.52 10.49 2.32
C ALA A 100 -25.90 9.16 2.76
N THR A 101 -26.30 8.06 2.10
CA THR A 101 -25.71 6.73 2.27
C THR A 101 -24.22 6.75 1.94
N ALA A 102 -23.83 7.38 0.82
CA ALA A 102 -22.43 7.51 0.45
C ALA A 102 -21.62 8.36 1.45
N ARG A 103 -22.23 9.42 2.02
CA ARG A 103 -21.57 10.26 3.02
C ARG A 103 -21.32 9.51 4.32
N ALA A 104 -22.27 8.69 4.77
CA ALA A 104 -22.09 7.86 5.95
C ALA A 104 -20.92 6.87 5.77
N ALA A 105 -20.91 6.12 4.66
CA ALA A 105 -19.82 5.20 4.34
C ALA A 105 -18.46 5.93 4.23
N ALA A 106 -18.42 7.08 3.54
CA ALA A 106 -17.21 7.88 3.43
C ALA A 106 -16.70 8.38 4.79
N ALA A 107 -17.61 8.76 5.70
CA ALA A 107 -17.24 9.19 7.05
C ALA A 107 -16.62 8.05 7.87
N GLU A 108 -17.13 6.82 7.75
CA GLU A 108 -16.55 5.63 8.38
C GLU A 108 -15.14 5.34 7.87
N GLU A 109 -14.94 5.40 6.55
CA GLU A 109 -13.61 5.20 5.93
C GLU A 109 -12.60 6.26 6.39
N ILE A 110 -13.01 7.52 6.48
CA ILE A 110 -12.16 8.62 6.94
C ILE A 110 -11.87 8.50 8.43
N ALA A 111 -12.85 8.09 9.23
CA ALA A 111 -12.65 7.85 10.66
C ALA A 111 -11.69 6.68 10.91
N PHE A 112 -11.81 5.59 10.15
CA PHE A 112 -10.86 4.48 10.20
C PHE A 112 -9.45 4.94 9.79
N ALA A 113 -9.33 5.68 8.69
CA ALA A 113 -8.05 6.25 8.24
C ALA A 113 -7.42 7.17 9.31
N ALA A 114 -8.22 7.97 10.02
CA ALA A 114 -7.77 8.80 11.12
C ALA A 114 -7.25 7.96 12.31
N SER A 115 -7.88 6.81 12.59
CA SER A 115 -7.47 5.92 13.67
C SER A 115 -6.06 5.34 13.46
N LEU A 116 -5.63 5.18 12.19
CA LEU A 116 -4.25 4.78 11.85
C LEU A 116 -3.21 5.86 12.18
N CYS A 117 -3.64 7.08 12.46
CA CYS A 117 -2.78 8.25 12.66
C CYS A 117 -2.54 8.59 14.14
N ASP A 118 -2.76 7.65 15.07
CA ASP A 118 -2.39 7.80 16.49
C ASP A 118 -0.86 7.67 16.71
N HIS A 119 -0.12 8.48 15.95
CA HIS A 119 1.33 8.55 15.91
C HIS A 119 1.77 10.01 15.76
N PRO A 120 3.05 10.34 16.01
CA PRO A 120 3.58 11.67 15.72
C PRO A 120 3.33 12.09 14.26
N ALA A 121 3.17 13.39 14.03
CA ALA A 121 3.15 13.91 12.66
C ALA A 121 4.49 13.57 11.96
N GLN A 122 4.46 13.39 10.65
CA GLN A 122 5.58 12.91 9.83
C GLN A 122 5.95 11.42 10.02
N THR A 123 5.25 10.66 10.86
CA THR A 123 5.36 9.20 10.85
C THR A 123 4.82 8.65 9.53
N LEU A 124 5.58 7.78 8.87
CA LEU A 124 5.12 7.09 7.67
C LEU A 124 4.34 5.84 8.07
N ILE A 125 3.33 5.50 7.28
CA ILE A 125 2.53 4.28 7.44
C ILE A 125 2.56 3.51 6.13
N ALA A 126 2.86 2.22 6.22
CA ALA A 126 2.71 1.25 5.15
C ALA A 126 1.51 0.34 5.43
N LEU A 127 0.84 -0.07 4.37
CA LEU A 127 -0.26 -1.03 4.42
C LEU A 127 0.15 -2.30 3.69
N HIS A 128 -0.25 -3.43 4.27
CA HIS A 128 -0.17 -4.74 3.64
C HIS A 128 -1.54 -5.43 3.69
N ARG A 129 -1.99 -5.99 2.57
CA ARG A 129 -3.20 -6.81 2.50
C ARG A 129 -2.91 -8.23 2.04
N THR A 130 -3.61 -9.17 2.67
CA THR A 130 -3.67 -10.59 2.31
C THR A 130 -5.12 -11.03 2.18
N LEU A 131 -5.35 -12.10 1.43
CA LEU A 131 -6.63 -12.81 1.39
C LEU A 131 -6.45 -14.10 2.19
N GLU A 132 -7.10 -14.19 3.35
CA GLU A 132 -7.01 -15.31 4.29
C GLU A 132 -8.43 -15.82 4.52
N ASP A 133 -8.68 -17.12 4.24
CA ASP A 133 -9.99 -17.76 4.37
C ASP A 133 -11.17 -17.03 3.67
N GLY A 134 -10.88 -16.35 2.56
CA GLY A 134 -11.88 -15.59 1.79
C GLY A 134 -12.16 -14.19 2.33
N GLU A 135 -11.43 -13.76 3.36
CA GLU A 135 -11.50 -12.42 3.94
C GLU A 135 -10.24 -11.61 3.66
N ILE A 136 -10.39 -10.30 3.48
CA ILE A 136 -9.26 -9.39 3.35
C ILE A 136 -8.74 -9.07 4.75
N ARG A 137 -7.46 -9.37 4.99
CA ARG A 137 -6.76 -8.99 6.22
C ARG A 137 -5.83 -7.82 5.93
N GLU A 138 -5.95 -6.76 6.73
CA GLU A 138 -5.11 -5.57 6.64
C GLU A 138 -4.10 -5.56 7.79
N ARG A 139 -2.84 -5.25 7.47
CA ARG A 139 -1.76 -5.06 8.43
C ARG A 139 -1.09 -3.71 8.17
N PHE A 140 -0.96 -2.88 9.20
CA PHE A 140 -0.36 -1.54 9.11
C PHE A 140 0.97 -1.51 9.84
N ARG A 141 1.93 -0.75 9.31
CA ARG A 141 3.25 -0.60 9.92
C ARG A 141 3.69 0.84 9.89
N THR A 142 4.23 1.33 10.99
CA THR A 142 4.86 2.64 11.04
C THR A 142 6.33 2.55 10.67
N LEU A 143 6.79 3.50 9.86
CA LEU A 143 8.21 3.67 9.55
C LEU A 143 8.65 4.98 10.19
N THR A 144 9.51 4.88 11.20
CA THR A 144 10.10 6.06 11.85
C THR A 144 11.50 6.25 11.28
N PRO A 145 11.84 7.43 10.73
CA PRO A 145 13.23 7.75 10.42
C PRO A 145 14.05 7.65 11.71
N ARG A 146 15.12 6.85 11.73
CA ARG A 146 16.10 7.00 12.81
C ARG A 146 16.73 8.38 12.67
N GLY A 147 16.51 9.24 13.65
CA GLY A 147 17.32 10.45 13.81
C GLY A 147 18.77 10.03 13.97
N GLY A 148 19.59 10.23 12.95
CA GLY A 148 21.04 10.12 13.09
C GLY A 148 21.48 11.10 14.17
N GLN A 149 22.07 10.60 15.24
CA GLN A 149 22.77 11.40 16.25
C GLN A 149 24.15 11.80 15.70
N ASP A 150 24.17 12.38 14.50
CA ASP A 150 25.41 12.59 13.77
C ASP A 150 25.19 13.86 12.94
N GLY A 151 25.60 15.00 13.49
CA GLY A 151 25.43 16.35 12.93
C GLY A 151 26.19 16.62 11.63
N THR A 152 26.09 15.74 10.65
CA THR A 152 26.54 15.94 9.28
C THR A 152 25.36 15.75 8.34
N GLY A 153 24.86 16.86 7.80
CA GLY A 153 23.79 16.87 6.83
C GLY A 153 24.05 15.96 5.64
N LEU A 154 22.94 15.45 5.08
CA LEU A 154 22.86 14.57 3.91
C LEU A 154 23.58 13.22 4.05
N ARG A 155 22.99 12.28 4.79
CA ARG A 155 23.08 10.86 4.43
C ARG A 155 21.77 10.13 4.64
N ALA A 156 21.32 9.54 3.53
CA ALA A 156 20.35 8.47 3.35
C ALA A 156 19.41 8.14 4.51
N PHE A 157 18.13 8.33 4.25
CA PHE A 157 17.02 7.73 4.96
C PHE A 157 17.13 6.19 4.96
N GLU A 158 17.94 5.63 5.85
CA GLU A 158 17.93 4.19 6.13
C GLU A 158 16.70 3.85 6.97
N PHE A 159 15.56 3.72 6.30
CA PHE A 159 14.38 3.12 6.90
C PHE A 159 14.66 1.63 7.13
N ARG A 160 14.73 1.19 8.40
CA ARG A 160 14.51 -0.23 8.70
C ARG A 160 13.03 -0.51 8.44
N ALA A 161 12.73 -1.04 7.26
CA ALA A 161 11.39 -1.21 6.72
C ALA A 161 10.54 -2.34 7.35
N PHE A 162 11.00 -3.00 8.42
CA PHE A 162 10.34 -4.21 8.93
C PHE A 162 10.46 -4.33 10.45
N GLU A 163 9.75 -3.48 11.19
CA GLU A 163 9.31 -3.83 12.55
C GLU A 163 7.81 -4.08 12.46
N PHE A 164 7.43 -5.34 12.61
CA PHE A 164 6.04 -5.75 12.63
C PHE A 164 5.52 -5.46 14.03
N ILE A 165 4.60 -4.51 14.18
CA ILE A 165 3.75 -4.47 15.36
C ILE A 165 2.58 -5.40 15.04
N GLU A 166 2.62 -6.60 15.59
CA GLU A 166 1.44 -7.46 15.69
C GLU A 166 0.44 -6.76 16.61
N VAL A 167 -0.72 -6.39 16.07
CA VAL A 167 -1.90 -6.14 16.90
C VAL A 167 -2.44 -7.53 17.25
N GLU A 168 -2.52 -7.85 18.55
CA GLU A 168 -2.86 -9.18 19.08
C GLU A 168 -3.94 -9.91 18.27
N GLY A 169 -3.57 -11.02 17.64
CA GLY A 169 -4.47 -11.90 16.90
C GLY A 169 -3.77 -12.76 15.83
N GLU A 170 -3.11 -13.83 16.29
CA GLU A 170 -2.67 -15.05 15.56
C GLU A 170 -1.44 -15.01 14.63
N ASP A 171 -0.47 -15.85 15.02
CA ASP A 171 0.74 -16.27 14.32
C ASP A 171 0.43 -17.03 13.01
N GLY A 172 1.05 -16.62 11.90
CA GLY A 172 1.03 -17.33 10.61
C GLY A 172 2.36 -17.19 9.85
N PRO A 173 2.74 -18.17 9.02
CA PRO A 173 4.13 -18.38 8.60
C PRO A 173 4.68 -17.26 7.71
N GLN A 174 5.96 -16.94 7.93
CA GLN A 174 6.71 -15.93 7.20
C GLN A 174 7.32 -16.54 5.94
N ASP A 175 6.79 -16.23 4.76
CA ASP A 175 7.46 -16.55 3.50
C ASP A 175 8.61 -15.55 3.27
N GLU A 176 9.83 -16.00 3.53
CA GLU A 176 11.07 -15.28 3.23
C GLU A 176 11.30 -15.24 1.71
N VAL A 177 11.06 -14.09 1.08
CA VAL A 177 11.29 -13.91 -0.36
C VAL A 177 12.76 -13.53 -0.59
N ASP A 178 13.55 -14.47 -1.12
CA ASP A 178 14.94 -14.23 -1.51
C ASP A 178 15.02 -13.35 -2.79
N LEU A 179 15.25 -12.06 -2.58
CA LEU A 179 15.37 -11.05 -3.63
C LEU A 179 16.62 -11.23 -4.52
N LEU A 180 17.60 -12.06 -4.13
CA LEU A 180 18.80 -12.32 -4.95
C LEU A 180 18.52 -13.32 -6.08
N ALA A 181 17.43 -14.09 -5.99
CA ALA A 181 17.07 -15.09 -7.00
C ALA A 181 16.49 -14.49 -8.29
N LEU A 182 15.96 -13.26 -8.26
CA LEU A 182 15.38 -12.59 -9.43
C LEU A 182 16.42 -12.06 -10.45
N GLY A 183 17.70 -12.04 -10.08
CA GLY A 183 18.77 -11.42 -10.89
C GLY A 183 19.48 -12.35 -11.90
N LYS A 184 19.17 -13.65 -11.94
CA LYS A 184 19.85 -14.60 -12.83
C LYS A 184 18.91 -15.13 -13.90
N GLN A 185 18.90 -14.46 -15.06
CA GLN A 185 18.34 -15.02 -16.28
C GLN A 185 19.12 -16.31 -16.66
N PRO A 186 18.44 -17.44 -16.97
CA PRO A 186 19.13 -18.61 -17.50
C PRO A 186 19.46 -18.38 -18.98
N VAL A 187 20.75 -18.21 -19.29
CA VAL A 187 21.25 -18.30 -20.67
C VAL A 187 21.20 -19.76 -21.13
N SER A 188 20.25 -20.03 -22.03
CA SER A 188 20.10 -21.29 -22.74
C SER A 188 21.19 -21.46 -23.81
N GLY A 189 21.95 -22.56 -23.70
CA GLY A 189 22.22 -23.46 -24.83
C GLY A 189 23.46 -23.20 -25.72
N LYS A 190 24.51 -24.03 -25.54
CA LYS A 190 25.02 -24.97 -26.55
C LYS A 190 26.12 -25.87 -25.98
N LYS A 191 25.94 -27.19 -26.01
CA LYS A 191 27.00 -28.19 -25.79
C LYS A 191 27.13 -29.00 -27.09
N PRO A 192 28.30 -29.10 -27.74
CA PRO A 192 28.47 -30.02 -28.85
C PRO A 192 28.58 -31.46 -28.34
N ALA A 193 27.87 -32.36 -29.02
CA ALA A 193 27.83 -33.79 -28.75
C ALA A 193 29.17 -34.47 -29.06
N SER A 194 29.72 -35.19 -28.10
CA SER A 194 30.82 -36.13 -28.31
C SER A 194 30.25 -37.46 -28.80
N GLY A 195 30.58 -37.83 -30.05
CA GLY A 195 30.23 -39.11 -30.63
C GLY A 195 30.97 -40.27 -29.95
N LYS A 196 30.21 -41.30 -29.56
CA LYS A 196 30.75 -42.60 -29.15
C LYS A 196 30.34 -43.61 -30.22
N LYS A 197 31.30 -44.02 -31.05
CA LYS A 197 31.19 -45.22 -31.89
C LYS A 197 31.34 -46.44 -30.99
N THR A 198 30.42 -47.38 -31.12
CA THR A 198 30.62 -48.78 -30.73
C THR A 198 30.27 -49.62 -31.93
N ASP A 199 31.27 -50.39 -32.36
CA ASP A 199 31.24 -51.29 -33.52
C ASP A 199 30.27 -52.45 -33.31
N ALA A 200 29.71 -52.91 -34.44
CA ALA A 200 29.08 -54.21 -34.58
C ALA A 200 29.72 -54.91 -35.78
N SER A 201 30.55 -55.92 -35.50
CA SER A 201 30.67 -57.20 -36.20
C SER A 201 31.66 -58.08 -35.44
#